data_AF-A0A800FB64-F1
#
_entry.id   AF-A0A800FB64-F1
#
_cell.length_a   1.000
_cell.length_b   1.000
_cell.length_c   1.000
_cell.angle_alpha   90.00
_cell.angle_beta   90.00
_cell.angle_gamma   90.00
#
_symmetry.space_group_name_H-M   'P 1'
#
loop_
_entity.id
_entity.type
_entity.pdbx_description
1 polymer ?
#
loop_
_entity_poly.entity_id
_entity_poly.type
_entity_poly.pdbx_seq_one_letter_code
_entity_poly.pdbx_strand_id
1 'polypeptide(L)'
;MRYCVSNPLRDQWLEGWTPLGRLTGAERAGVQTDGPTRPCPSEHHRRPHTEEQAIPSRRSSTVKKIALGTGAALALGLIGWGAVWALTCPCEGTPGFVLLGDRHDEPASDWSFANDVALCQIQISMGLRPHSVNLNCMASPDRELFLSCSGGARKYWCPRMGPDEGARLRLDGVVYPVVLNRVTDTATLDKAWSARVQEFQKPQVLAVHPGGVAPPPDAQRPDSWWTFNVRFARGE
;
A
#
# COMPACT_ATOMS: atom_id res chain seq x y z
N MET A 1 -10.20 -17.54 23.52
CA MET A 1 -10.89 -16.26 23.22
C MET A 1 -10.27 -15.62 22.00
N ARG A 2 -11.02 -14.81 21.23
CA ARG A 2 -10.48 -13.87 20.23
C ARG A 2 -10.71 -12.45 20.76
N TYR A 3 -9.70 -11.59 20.74
CA TYR A 3 -9.85 -10.19 21.14
C TYR A 3 -10.29 -9.36 19.93
N CYS A 4 -11.54 -8.91 19.93
CA CYS A 4 -12.02 -7.90 19.00
C CYS A 4 -11.52 -6.52 19.45
N VAL A 5 -10.35 -6.11 18.99
CA VAL A 5 -9.89 -4.72 19.15
C VAL A 5 -10.64 -3.86 18.14
N SER A 6 -11.61 -3.08 18.62
CA SER A 6 -12.37 -2.13 17.82
C SER A 6 -11.46 -0.97 17.36
N ASN A 7 -10.94 -1.06 16.14
CA ASN A 7 -10.14 0.00 15.52
C ASN A 7 -11.04 1.17 15.06
N PRO A 8 -10.87 2.40 15.57
CA PRO A 8 -11.72 3.55 15.23
C PRO A 8 -11.50 4.11 13.81
N LEU A 9 -10.65 3.50 12.97
CA LEU A 9 -10.44 3.90 11.58
C LEU A 9 -11.56 3.45 10.61
N ARG A 10 -12.70 2.98 11.12
CA ARG A 10 -13.85 2.55 10.30
C ARG A 10 -14.51 3.69 9.51
N ASP A 11 -14.39 4.92 10.01
CA ASP A 11 -15.31 6.01 9.64
C ASP A 11 -14.93 6.73 8.34
N GLN A 12 -13.74 6.51 7.77
CA GLN A 12 -13.35 7.06 6.45
C GLN A 12 -14.13 6.46 5.27
N TRP A 13 -15.01 5.49 5.50
CA TRP A 13 -15.75 4.74 4.46
C TRP A 13 -17.24 5.11 4.36
N LEU A 14 -17.75 6.04 5.18
CA LEU A 14 -19.18 6.40 5.22
C LEU A 14 -19.49 7.88 4.94
N GLU A 15 -18.64 8.60 4.19
CA GLU A 15 -18.95 9.95 3.73
C GLU A 15 -19.19 10.04 2.21
N GLY A 16 -20.47 10.16 1.87
CA GLY A 16 -21.01 10.42 0.54
C GLY A 16 -22.37 11.16 0.53
N TRP A 17 -22.84 11.67 1.67
CA TRP A 17 -24.07 12.48 1.82
C TRP A 17 -23.90 13.55 2.92
N THR A 18 -24.68 14.63 2.82
CA THR A 18 -24.79 15.84 3.70
C THR A 18 -23.63 16.88 3.66
N PRO A 19 -23.88 18.18 3.99
CA PRO A 19 -23.15 19.29 3.34
C PRO A 19 -22.39 20.32 4.23
N LEU A 20 -21.43 21.01 3.59
CA LEU A 20 -20.89 22.36 3.87
C LEU A 20 -20.59 22.79 5.33
N GLY A 21 -19.30 22.80 5.72
CA GLY A 21 -18.84 23.22 7.06
C GLY A 21 -17.45 23.89 7.14
N ARG A 22 -17.30 25.09 6.55
CA ARG A 22 -16.35 26.22 6.83
C ARG A 22 -14.92 25.96 7.42
N LEU A 23 -13.91 26.56 6.79
CA LEU A 23 -12.48 26.59 7.18
C LEU A 23 -12.12 27.65 8.25
N THR A 24 -11.15 27.33 9.13
CA THR A 24 -10.02 28.16 9.68
C THR A 24 -9.14 27.23 10.55
N GLY A 25 -7.86 27.48 10.86
CA GLY A 25 -6.89 28.53 10.55
C GLY A 25 -5.47 28.08 10.99
N ALA A 26 -4.42 28.88 10.80
CA ALA A 26 -3.02 28.47 11.06
C ALA A 26 -2.25 29.53 11.87
N GLU A 27 -1.10 29.18 12.48
CA GLU A 27 0.03 30.12 12.67
C GLU A 27 1.39 29.44 13.00
N ARG A 28 2.46 30.25 13.13
CA ARG A 28 3.88 29.91 13.38
C ARG A 28 4.56 31.04 14.20
N ALA A 29 5.72 30.79 14.85
CA ALA A 29 6.97 31.59 14.77
C ALA A 29 7.96 31.39 15.96
N GLY A 30 9.24 31.77 15.77
CA GLY A 30 10.33 31.82 16.79
C GLY A 30 11.53 30.89 16.51
N VAL A 31 12.82 31.28 16.41
CA VAL A 31 13.53 32.59 16.37
C VAL A 31 13.59 33.35 17.72
N GLN A 32 14.73 33.80 18.31
CA GLN A 32 16.22 33.72 18.12
C GLN A 32 16.88 34.15 19.48
N THR A 33 18.20 34.15 19.84
CA THR A 33 19.52 33.74 19.28
C THR A 33 20.34 33.01 20.41
N ASP A 34 21.61 33.22 20.86
CA ASP A 34 22.84 33.99 20.50
C ASP A 34 24.14 33.34 21.09
N GLY A 35 25.32 33.97 20.92
CA GLY A 35 26.62 33.64 21.58
C GLY A 35 27.08 34.67 22.64
N PRO A 36 28.39 34.89 22.94
CA PRO A 36 29.60 34.33 22.31
C PRO A 36 30.82 33.96 23.24
N THR A 37 31.85 33.33 22.64
CA THR A 37 33.33 33.36 22.92
C THR A 37 33.97 33.32 24.32
N ARG A 38 34.68 32.21 24.61
CA ARG A 38 36.15 32.02 24.88
C ARG A 38 37.00 33.20 25.44
N PRO A 39 37.95 32.97 26.39
CA PRO A 39 39.25 32.34 26.05
C PRO A 39 39.90 31.43 27.13
N CYS A 40 41.12 30.90 26.85
CA CYS A 40 41.97 30.12 27.77
C CYS A 40 43.43 30.65 27.78
N PRO A 41 44.20 30.44 28.87
CA PRO A 41 45.67 30.40 28.78
C PRO A 41 46.38 29.26 29.57
N SER A 42 47.42 28.71 28.93
CA SER A 42 48.72 28.17 29.42
C SER A 42 48.96 27.58 30.84
N GLU A 43 49.44 26.33 30.82
CA GLU A 43 50.68 25.80 31.46
C GLU A 43 50.84 25.35 32.94
N HIS A 44 51.67 24.28 33.03
CA HIS A 44 52.59 23.85 34.10
C HIS A 44 52.13 23.61 35.57
N HIS A 45 51.88 22.32 35.89
CA HIS A 45 52.64 21.67 36.98
C HIS A 45 52.91 20.17 36.75
N ARG A 46 53.84 19.57 37.51
CA ARG A 46 54.47 18.25 37.21
C ARG A 46 54.47 17.27 38.40
N ARG A 47 53.52 16.31 38.40
CA ARG A 47 53.46 15.09 39.25
C ARG A 47 53.37 15.37 40.77
N PRO A 48 52.91 14.42 41.61
CA PRO A 48 53.58 13.14 41.88
C PRO A 48 52.92 11.93 41.21
N HIS A 49 53.45 10.74 41.48
CA HIS A 49 52.84 9.46 41.06
C HIS A 49 51.80 9.03 42.11
N THR A 50 50.58 8.79 41.66
CA THR A 50 49.63 7.91 42.36
C THR A 50 49.54 6.62 41.57
N GLU A 51 49.86 5.49 42.20
CA GLU A 51 49.66 4.17 41.62
C GLU A 51 48.17 3.80 41.71
N GLU A 52 47.34 4.40 40.85
CA GLU A 52 45.94 4.02 40.75
C GLU A 52 45.86 2.60 40.17
N GLN A 53 45.55 1.65 41.03
CA GLN A 53 45.49 0.23 40.68
C GLN A 53 44.51 0.02 39.54
N ALA A 54 45.01 -0.42 38.40
CA ALA A 54 44.21 -0.74 37.23
C ALA A 54 43.31 -1.95 37.52
N ILE A 55 42.13 -1.70 38.10
CA ILE A 55 41.07 -2.69 38.30
C ILE A 55 40.85 -3.36 36.94
N PRO A 56 41.14 -4.67 36.80
CA PRO A 56 41.15 -5.32 35.49
C PRO A 56 39.76 -5.18 34.87
N SER A 57 39.69 -4.66 33.65
CA SER A 57 38.47 -4.12 33.03
C SER A 57 37.49 -5.20 32.54
N ARG A 58 37.23 -6.21 33.38
CA ARG A 58 36.33 -7.36 33.17
C ARG A 58 34.90 -6.95 32.82
N ARG A 59 34.49 -5.72 33.15
CA ARG A 59 33.23 -5.10 32.72
C ARG A 59 33.19 -4.83 31.20
N SER A 60 34.33 -4.59 30.55
CA SER A 60 34.45 -4.27 29.11
C SER A 60 33.99 -5.42 28.21
N SER A 61 34.47 -6.66 28.43
CA SER A 61 34.07 -7.79 27.58
C SER A 61 32.62 -8.20 27.78
N THR A 62 32.11 -8.12 29.02
CA THR A 62 30.69 -8.38 29.32
C THR A 62 29.76 -7.33 28.71
N VAL A 63 30.07 -6.03 28.85
CA VAL A 63 29.28 -4.95 28.23
C VAL A 63 29.31 -5.06 26.70
N LYS A 64 30.45 -5.37 26.08
CA LYS A 64 30.54 -5.62 24.63
C LYS A 64 29.68 -6.81 24.18
N LYS A 65 29.68 -7.92 24.94
CA LYS A 65 28.83 -9.09 24.66
C LYS A 65 27.34 -8.78 24.79
N ILE A 66 26.95 -8.03 25.82
CA ILE A 66 25.55 -7.59 26.02
C ILE A 66 25.14 -6.67 24.86
N ALA A 67 25.90 -5.62 24.57
CA ALA A 67 25.59 -4.67 23.49
C ALA A 67 25.49 -5.35 22.11
N LEU A 68 26.40 -6.30 21.81
CA LEU A 68 26.35 -7.08 20.58
C LEU A 68 25.12 -8.01 20.52
N GLY A 69 24.79 -8.67 21.64
CA GLY A 69 23.59 -9.50 21.74
C GLY A 69 22.28 -8.71 21.59
N THR A 70 22.18 -7.55 22.24
CA THR A 70 21.04 -6.64 22.09
C THR A 70 20.96 -6.09 20.66
N GLY A 71 22.08 -5.70 20.05
CA GLY A 71 22.13 -5.25 18.65
C GLY A 71 21.67 -6.33 17.67
N ALA A 72 22.13 -7.57 17.84
CA ALA A 72 21.69 -8.71 17.04
C ALA A 72 20.20 -9.03 17.23
N ALA A 73 19.69 -9.00 18.47
CA ALA A 73 18.29 -9.22 18.77
C ALA A 73 17.39 -8.13 18.16
N LEU A 74 17.80 -6.86 18.22
CA LEU A 74 17.08 -5.76 17.58
C LEU A 74 17.10 -5.89 16.05
N ALA A 75 18.23 -6.24 15.44
CA ALA A 75 18.33 -6.47 14.00
C ALA A 75 17.42 -7.62 13.54
N LEU A 76 17.45 -8.77 14.25
CA LEU A 76 16.57 -9.91 13.96
C LEU A 76 15.09 -9.57 14.19
N GLY A 77 14.76 -8.78 15.21
CA GLY A 77 13.40 -8.29 15.45
C GLY A 77 12.90 -7.38 14.33
N LEU A 78 13.73 -6.46 13.84
CA LEU A 78 13.41 -5.57 12.71
C LEU A 78 13.28 -6.34 11.39
N ILE A 79 14.15 -7.33 11.14
CA ILE A 79 14.09 -8.20 9.96
C ILE A 79 12.81 -9.07 10.01
N GLY A 80 12.50 -9.68 11.16
CA GLY A 80 11.29 -10.46 11.35
C GLY A 80 10.02 -9.64 11.19
N TRP A 81 9.98 -8.44 11.78
CA TRP A 81 8.87 -7.49 11.60
C TRP A 81 8.72 -7.04 10.15
N GLY A 82 9.82 -6.68 9.48
CA GLY A 82 9.82 -6.28 8.08
C GLY A 82 9.38 -7.41 7.14
N ALA A 83 9.79 -8.65 7.42
CA ALA A 83 9.34 -9.83 6.69
C ALA A 83 7.84 -10.09 6.92
N VAL A 84 7.35 -10.01 8.16
CA VAL A 84 5.91 -10.13 8.44
C VAL A 84 5.12 -9.05 7.70
N TRP A 85 5.55 -7.78 7.74
CA TRP A 85 4.88 -6.68 7.04
C TRP A 85 4.91 -6.83 5.50
N ALA A 86 6.00 -7.34 4.94
CA ALA A 86 6.12 -7.60 3.50
C ALA A 86 5.33 -8.84 3.03
N LEU A 87 5.06 -9.79 3.93
CA LEU A 87 4.32 -11.03 3.66
C LEU A 87 2.85 -10.99 4.09
N THR A 88 2.44 -10.03 4.92
CA THR A 88 1.02 -9.78 5.18
C THR A 88 0.33 -9.35 3.89
N CYS A 89 -0.68 -10.11 3.48
CA CYS A 89 -1.51 -9.80 2.32
C CYS A 89 -2.10 -8.38 2.41
N PRO A 90 -2.37 -7.71 1.27
CA PRO A 90 -3.10 -6.44 1.20
C PRO A 90 -4.57 -6.60 1.65
N CYS A 91 -4.77 -6.75 2.95
CA CYS A 91 -6.05 -6.89 3.62
C CYS A 91 -6.49 -5.57 4.28
N GLU A 92 -7.80 -5.41 4.47
CA GLU A 92 -8.41 -4.30 5.22
C GLU A 92 -7.86 -2.90 4.87
N GLY A 93 -7.67 -2.63 3.58
CA GLY A 93 -7.24 -1.33 3.06
C GLY A 93 -5.75 -1.00 3.21
N THR A 94 -4.96 -1.88 3.84
CA THR A 94 -3.49 -1.73 3.86
C THR A 94 -2.92 -2.13 2.50
N PRO A 95 -2.15 -1.26 1.81
CA PRO A 95 -1.49 -1.64 0.58
C PRO A 95 -0.30 -2.56 0.86
N GLY A 96 -0.16 -3.60 0.05
CA GLY A 96 0.97 -4.51 0.05
C GLY A 96 2.16 -3.96 -0.74
N PHE A 97 3.24 -4.73 -0.76
CA PHE A 97 4.47 -4.39 -1.48
C PHE A 97 4.50 -5.11 -2.85
N VAL A 98 5.33 -6.15 -3.01
CA VAL A 98 5.42 -6.97 -4.23
C VAL A 98 4.34 -8.05 -4.27
N LEU A 99 3.69 -8.26 -5.42
CA LEU A 99 2.86 -9.44 -5.64
C LEU A 99 3.72 -10.67 -5.94
N LEU A 100 3.59 -11.68 -5.10
CA LEU A 100 4.21 -13.00 -5.28
C LEU A 100 3.18 -13.98 -5.86
N GLY A 101 3.65 -14.99 -6.60
CA GLY A 101 2.78 -15.95 -7.29
C GLY A 101 3.43 -16.49 -8.55
N ASP A 102 2.82 -17.52 -9.13
CA ASP A 102 3.29 -18.14 -10.37
C ASP A 102 3.18 -17.17 -11.54
N ARG A 103 4.16 -17.16 -12.45
CA ARG A 103 4.20 -16.19 -13.56
C ARG A 103 3.54 -16.77 -14.81
N HIS A 104 2.68 -15.99 -15.45
CA HIS A 104 2.15 -16.28 -16.79
C HIS A 104 2.76 -15.30 -17.79
N ASP A 105 3.38 -15.81 -18.85
CA ASP A 105 4.09 -15.02 -19.87
C ASP A 105 3.48 -15.15 -21.28
N GLU A 106 2.54 -16.08 -21.47
CA GLU A 106 1.77 -16.23 -22.69
C GLU A 106 0.76 -15.07 -22.87
N PRO A 107 0.62 -14.48 -24.08
CA PRO A 107 -0.27 -13.34 -24.28
C PRO A 107 -1.77 -13.64 -24.08
N ALA A 108 -2.32 -13.23 -22.94
CA ALA A 108 -3.75 -13.30 -22.67
C ALA A 108 -4.54 -12.25 -23.49
N SER A 109 -5.37 -12.73 -24.43
CA SER A 109 -6.33 -11.94 -25.21
C SER A 109 -7.79 -12.17 -24.81
N ASP A 110 -8.07 -13.24 -24.07
CA ASP A 110 -9.38 -13.58 -23.52
C ASP A 110 -9.28 -13.59 -21.99
N TRP A 111 -9.90 -12.62 -21.33
CA TRP A 111 -9.88 -12.51 -19.87
C TRP A 111 -11.15 -13.03 -19.20
N SER A 112 -12.01 -13.78 -19.89
CA SER A 112 -13.26 -14.30 -19.32
C SER A 112 -13.06 -15.05 -18.00
N PHE A 113 -11.95 -15.77 -17.84
CA PHE A 113 -11.56 -16.46 -16.60
C PHE A 113 -11.34 -15.53 -15.38
N ALA A 114 -11.10 -14.23 -15.59
CA ALA A 114 -10.99 -13.26 -14.48
C ALA A 114 -12.33 -13.04 -13.75
N ASN A 115 -13.44 -13.54 -14.30
CA ASN A 115 -14.76 -13.55 -13.68
C ASN A 115 -14.96 -14.74 -12.70
N ASP A 116 -14.01 -15.65 -12.58
CA ASP A 116 -14.07 -16.75 -11.60
C ASP A 116 -13.48 -16.35 -10.23
N VAL A 117 -12.74 -15.23 -10.15
CA VAL A 117 -12.13 -14.71 -8.92
C VAL A 117 -12.93 -13.57 -8.28
N ALA A 118 -13.20 -13.68 -6.98
CA ALA A 118 -14.03 -12.70 -6.26
C ALA A 118 -13.35 -11.31 -6.05
N LEU A 119 -12.02 -11.28 -6.04
CA LEU A 119 -11.19 -10.07 -5.99
C LEU A 119 -9.92 -10.30 -6.81
N CYS A 120 -9.47 -9.24 -7.47
CA CYS A 120 -8.16 -9.19 -8.11
C CYS A 120 -7.19 -8.36 -7.27
N GLN A 121 -5.90 -8.50 -7.61
CA GLN A 121 -4.82 -7.73 -7.01
C GLN A 121 -3.97 -7.09 -8.11
N ILE A 122 -3.67 -5.81 -7.99
CA ILE A 122 -2.65 -5.15 -8.83
C ILE A 122 -1.43 -4.77 -8.00
N GLN A 123 -0.26 -4.80 -8.63
CA GLN A 123 0.96 -4.11 -8.21
C GLN A 123 1.33 -3.10 -9.30
N ILE A 124 1.62 -1.89 -8.87
CA ILE A 124 2.01 -0.76 -9.72
C ILE A 124 3.31 -0.14 -9.19
N SER A 125 4.07 0.50 -10.07
CA SER A 125 5.39 1.05 -9.76
C SER A 125 5.27 2.52 -9.32
N MET A 126 5.47 2.80 -8.03
CA MET A 126 5.50 4.19 -7.52
C MET A 126 6.94 4.62 -7.22
N GLY A 127 7.72 4.76 -8.31
CA GLY A 127 9.16 4.93 -8.22
C GLY A 127 9.82 3.70 -7.57
N LEU A 128 10.69 3.92 -6.59
CA LEU A 128 11.43 2.86 -5.88
C LEU A 128 10.56 1.96 -4.96
N ARG A 129 9.24 2.16 -4.91
CA ARG A 129 8.33 1.34 -4.10
C ARG A 129 7.21 0.74 -4.95
N PRO A 130 7.18 -0.59 -5.17
CA PRO A 130 5.96 -1.24 -5.62
C PRO A 130 4.85 -1.06 -4.59
N HIS A 131 3.64 -0.83 -5.08
CA HIS A 131 2.44 -0.63 -4.29
C HIS A 131 1.37 -1.58 -4.80
N SER A 132 0.84 -2.46 -3.95
CA SER A 132 -0.20 -3.41 -4.34
C SER A 132 -1.49 -3.31 -3.52
N VAL A 133 -2.63 -3.56 -4.16
CA VAL A 133 -3.97 -3.37 -3.59
C VAL A 133 -4.95 -4.42 -4.09
N ASN A 134 -5.92 -4.80 -3.24
CA ASN A 134 -7.11 -5.55 -3.64
C ASN A 134 -8.13 -4.62 -4.29
N LEU A 135 -8.84 -5.11 -5.31
CA LEU A 135 -9.93 -4.41 -5.98
C LEU A 135 -10.87 -5.40 -6.70
N ASN A 136 -12.06 -4.93 -7.08
CA ASN A 136 -12.85 -5.67 -8.05
C ASN A 136 -12.25 -5.52 -9.45
N CYS A 137 -12.32 -6.61 -10.18
CA CYS A 137 -12.09 -6.75 -11.59
C CYS A 137 -13.38 -7.29 -12.22
N MET A 138 -13.54 -7.11 -13.53
CA MET A 138 -14.67 -7.64 -14.28
C MET A 138 -14.27 -7.75 -15.75
N ALA A 139 -14.36 -8.96 -16.31
CA ALA A 139 -14.29 -9.20 -17.73
C ALA A 139 -15.67 -9.00 -18.36
N SER A 140 -15.71 -8.20 -19.43
CA SER A 140 -16.90 -7.96 -20.23
C SER A 140 -17.25 -9.15 -21.13
N PRO A 141 -18.47 -9.21 -21.71
CA PRO A 141 -18.85 -10.27 -22.66
C PRO A 141 -17.90 -10.37 -23.87
N ASP A 142 -17.29 -9.26 -24.28
CA ASP A 142 -16.29 -9.21 -25.36
C ASP A 142 -14.88 -9.60 -24.90
N ARG A 143 -14.75 -10.21 -23.72
CA ARG A 143 -13.51 -10.75 -23.11
C ARG A 143 -12.45 -9.71 -22.71
N GLU A 144 -12.72 -8.42 -22.89
CA GLU A 144 -11.90 -7.35 -22.32
C GLU A 144 -12.03 -7.27 -20.79
N LEU A 145 -10.90 -7.11 -20.10
CA LEU A 145 -10.84 -6.95 -18.65
C LEU A 145 -10.79 -5.49 -18.21
N PHE A 146 -11.58 -5.17 -17.19
CA PHE A 146 -11.62 -3.87 -16.55
C PHE A 146 -11.36 -3.97 -15.05
N LEU A 147 -10.70 -2.95 -14.49
CA LEU A 147 -10.39 -2.81 -13.06
C LEU A 147 -11.19 -1.67 -12.46
N SER A 148 -11.81 -1.88 -11.30
CA SER A 148 -12.66 -0.90 -10.63
C SER A 148 -11.90 -0.07 -9.58
N CYS A 149 -12.04 1.26 -9.64
CA CYS A 149 -11.66 2.17 -8.56
C CYS A 149 -12.85 3.01 -8.08
N SER A 150 -13.42 2.66 -6.93
CA SER A 150 -14.46 3.44 -6.25
C SER A 150 -13.87 4.66 -5.55
N GLY A 151 -14.42 5.85 -5.81
CA GLY A 151 -13.90 7.10 -5.28
C GLY A 151 -12.56 7.49 -5.90
N GLY A 152 -12.42 7.37 -7.23
CA GLY A 152 -11.17 7.49 -8.00
C GLY A 152 -10.23 8.61 -7.55
N ALA A 153 -10.73 9.84 -7.52
CA ALA A 153 -9.96 11.02 -7.10
C ALA A 153 -9.49 10.99 -5.63
N ARG A 154 -10.15 10.22 -4.75
CA ARG A 154 -9.82 10.09 -3.31
C ARG A 154 -8.85 8.94 -3.03
N LYS A 155 -8.67 7.97 -3.94
CA LYS A 155 -7.75 6.84 -3.73
C LYS A 155 -6.31 7.25 -4.08
N TYR A 156 -5.33 6.67 -3.38
CA TYR A 156 -3.93 7.02 -3.59
C TYR A 156 -3.40 6.61 -4.98
N TRP A 157 -3.81 5.43 -5.47
CA TRP A 157 -3.28 4.87 -6.71
C TRP A 157 -3.94 5.36 -8.00
N CYS A 158 -5.28 5.48 -8.02
CA CYS A 158 -6.03 5.72 -9.25
C CYS A 158 -5.67 7.04 -9.98
N PRO A 159 -5.38 8.16 -9.28
CA PRO A 159 -4.90 9.41 -9.90
C PRO A 159 -3.41 9.40 -10.28
N ARG A 160 -2.68 8.29 -10.04
CA ARG A 160 -1.25 8.14 -10.33
C ARG A 160 -0.96 7.22 -11.51
N MET A 161 -2.00 6.67 -12.15
CA MET A 161 -1.86 5.86 -13.37
C MET A 161 -1.73 6.78 -14.58
N GLY A 162 -0.60 6.68 -15.28
CA GLY A 162 -0.39 7.33 -16.57
C GLY A 162 -1.13 6.64 -17.72
N PRO A 163 -0.96 7.15 -18.96
CA PRO A 163 -1.19 6.38 -20.17
C PRO A 163 -0.22 5.20 -20.22
N ASP A 164 -0.70 4.04 -20.67
CA ASP A 164 0.05 2.78 -20.80
C ASP A 164 0.91 2.43 -19.55
N GLU A 165 0.31 2.55 -18.36
CA GLU A 165 0.97 2.28 -17.09
C GLU A 165 1.31 0.78 -16.92
N GLY A 166 2.61 0.48 -16.79
CA GLY A 166 3.11 -0.88 -16.60
C GLY A 166 2.85 -1.42 -15.20
N ALA A 167 2.13 -2.55 -15.11
CA ALA A 167 1.68 -3.13 -13.86
C ALA A 167 1.79 -4.67 -13.86
N ARG A 168 1.52 -5.28 -12.70
CA ARG A 168 1.36 -6.73 -12.54
C ARG A 168 -0.01 -7.01 -11.93
N LEU A 169 -0.78 -7.90 -12.55
CA LEU A 169 -2.11 -8.32 -12.10
C LEU A 169 -2.01 -9.74 -11.53
N ARG A 170 -2.57 -10.00 -10.35
CA ARG A 170 -2.68 -11.35 -9.78
C ARG A 170 -4.14 -11.82 -9.76
N LEU A 171 -4.37 -12.98 -10.35
CA LEU A 171 -5.64 -13.72 -10.47
C LEU A 171 -5.41 -15.12 -9.89
N ASP A 172 -6.13 -15.50 -8.84
CA ASP A 172 -5.99 -16.79 -8.12
C ASP A 172 -4.53 -17.28 -7.92
N GLY A 173 -3.65 -16.37 -7.48
CA GLY A 173 -2.23 -16.68 -7.28
C GLY A 173 -1.35 -16.53 -8.52
N VAL A 174 -1.88 -16.63 -9.73
CA VAL A 174 -1.14 -16.44 -10.99
C VAL A 174 -0.96 -14.95 -11.30
N VAL A 175 0.25 -14.54 -11.68
CA VAL A 175 0.65 -13.15 -11.92
C VAL A 175 0.97 -12.90 -13.40
N TYR A 176 0.22 -11.97 -13.97
CA TYR A 176 0.25 -11.54 -15.37
C TYR A 176 0.97 -10.18 -15.47
N PRO A 177 1.91 -9.99 -16.41
CA PRO A 177 2.40 -8.66 -16.78
C PRO A 177 1.31 -7.94 -17.60
N VAL A 178 0.95 -6.71 -17.21
CA VAL A 178 -0.17 -5.98 -17.83
C VAL A 178 0.13 -4.50 -18.02
N VAL A 179 -0.56 -3.89 -18.98
CA VAL A 179 -0.61 -2.45 -19.22
C VAL A 179 -2.00 -1.94 -18.85
N LEU A 180 -2.06 -0.90 -18.02
CA LEU A 180 -3.30 -0.28 -17.55
C LEU A 180 -3.52 1.07 -18.23
N ASN A 181 -4.75 1.30 -18.70
CA ASN A 181 -5.16 2.60 -19.24
C ASN A 181 -6.47 3.06 -18.64
N ARG A 182 -6.52 4.30 -18.16
CA ARG A 182 -7.76 4.89 -17.61
C ARG A 182 -8.79 5.06 -18.72
N VAL A 183 -9.99 4.49 -18.53
CA VAL A 183 -11.09 4.66 -19.46
C VAL A 183 -11.76 6.02 -19.23
N THR A 184 -11.92 6.78 -20.30
CA THR A 184 -12.64 8.08 -20.32
C THR A 184 -13.74 8.13 -21.40
N ASP A 185 -13.73 7.22 -22.37
CA ASP A 185 -14.82 7.05 -23.33
C ASP A 185 -16.09 6.53 -22.64
N THR A 186 -17.23 7.14 -22.94
CA THR A 186 -18.54 6.82 -22.34
C THR A 186 -19.00 5.40 -22.68
N ALA A 187 -18.89 4.97 -23.94
CA ALA A 187 -19.38 3.65 -24.33
C ALA A 187 -18.59 2.52 -23.64
N THR A 188 -17.27 2.69 -23.55
CA THR A 188 -16.37 1.77 -22.83
C THR A 188 -16.58 1.83 -21.31
N LEU A 189 -16.83 3.02 -20.75
CA LEU A 189 -17.17 3.18 -19.32
C LEU A 189 -18.47 2.45 -18.96
N ASP A 190 -19.49 2.55 -19.80
CA ASP A 190 -20.81 1.98 -19.55
C ASP A 190 -20.81 0.45 -19.79
N LYS A 191 -20.02 -0.04 -20.76
CA LYS A 191 -19.66 -1.47 -20.91
C LYS A 191 -18.96 -2.02 -19.65
N ALA A 192 -17.91 -1.35 -19.19
CA ALA A 192 -17.17 -1.75 -17.98
C ALA A 192 -18.04 -1.69 -16.71
N TRP A 193 -18.99 -0.76 -16.66
CA TRP A 193 -19.97 -0.67 -15.58
C TRP A 193 -21.03 -1.78 -15.63
N SER A 194 -21.56 -2.11 -16.81
CA SER A 194 -22.47 -3.25 -16.97
C SER A 194 -21.80 -4.56 -16.55
N ALA A 195 -20.54 -4.78 -16.96
CA ALA A 195 -19.75 -5.92 -16.51
C ALA A 195 -19.59 -5.92 -14.98
N ARG A 196 -19.34 -4.77 -14.35
CA ARG A 196 -19.25 -4.63 -12.88
C ARG A 196 -20.58 -4.95 -12.18
N VAL A 197 -21.72 -4.48 -12.70
CA VAL A 197 -23.04 -4.74 -12.09
C VAL A 197 -23.39 -6.22 -12.19
N GLN A 198 -23.07 -6.88 -13.32
CA GLN A 198 -23.21 -8.32 -13.49
C GLN A 198 -22.30 -9.12 -12.54
N GLU A 199 -21.02 -8.74 -12.43
CA GLU A 199 -20.04 -9.36 -11.53
C GLU A 199 -20.54 -9.37 -10.07
N PHE A 200 -21.17 -8.26 -9.66
CA PHE A 200 -21.71 -8.09 -8.32
C PHE A 200 -22.97 -8.91 -8.01
N GLN A 201 -23.60 -9.56 -8.99
CA GLN A 201 -24.71 -10.48 -8.70
C GLN A 201 -24.22 -11.86 -8.19
N LYS A 202 -22.90 -12.11 -8.21
CA LYS A 202 -22.30 -13.38 -7.80
C LYS A 202 -22.13 -13.47 -6.28
N PRO A 203 -22.59 -14.56 -5.62
CA PRO A 203 -22.45 -14.74 -4.19
C PRO A 203 -21.01 -14.63 -3.66
N GLN A 204 -20.02 -15.15 -4.40
CA GLN A 204 -18.61 -15.09 -3.99
C GLN A 204 -18.03 -13.67 -4.01
N VAL A 205 -18.47 -12.81 -4.94
CA VAL A 205 -18.07 -11.40 -5.00
C VAL A 205 -18.71 -10.61 -3.85
N LEU A 206 -19.99 -10.87 -3.56
CA LEU A 206 -20.71 -10.22 -2.46
C LEU A 206 -20.16 -10.60 -1.09
N ALA A 207 -19.76 -11.87 -0.89
CA ALA A 207 -19.17 -12.36 0.35
C ALA A 207 -17.87 -11.63 0.77
N VAL A 208 -17.18 -10.99 -0.19
CA VAL A 208 -15.96 -10.21 0.05
C VAL A 208 -16.13 -8.70 -0.23
N HIS A 209 -17.33 -8.25 -0.61
CA HIS A 209 -17.58 -6.84 -0.89
C HIS A 209 -17.84 -6.04 0.42
N PRO A 210 -17.16 -4.91 0.67
CA PRO A 210 -17.48 -4.03 1.79
C PRO A 210 -18.95 -3.58 1.80
N GLY A 211 -19.72 -4.07 2.78
CA GLY A 211 -21.15 -3.81 2.92
C GLY A 211 -22.06 -4.96 2.48
N GLY A 212 -21.57 -5.93 1.71
CA GLY A 212 -22.28 -7.18 1.39
C GLY A 212 -23.57 -7.06 0.55
N VAL A 213 -23.85 -5.87 -0.01
CA VAL A 213 -25.05 -5.60 -0.82
C VAL A 213 -24.67 -5.37 -2.28
N ALA A 214 -25.41 -5.96 -3.21
CA ALA A 214 -25.25 -5.72 -4.64
C ALA A 214 -25.86 -4.36 -5.05
N PRO A 215 -25.25 -3.61 -6.00
CA PRO A 215 -26.00 -2.64 -6.77
C PRO A 215 -27.15 -3.36 -7.52
N PRO A 216 -28.34 -2.75 -7.64
CA PRO A 216 -29.41 -3.31 -8.44
C PRO A 216 -29.01 -3.38 -9.93
N PRO A 217 -29.65 -4.23 -10.75
CA PRO A 217 -29.27 -4.45 -12.15
C PRO A 217 -29.31 -3.21 -13.06
N ASP A 218 -30.08 -2.19 -12.67
CA ASP A 218 -30.27 -0.90 -13.35
C ASP A 218 -29.45 0.26 -12.73
N ALA A 219 -28.57 -0.05 -11.76
CA ALA A 219 -27.78 0.94 -11.04
C ALA A 219 -26.98 1.84 -11.99
N GLN A 220 -27.06 3.15 -11.77
CA GLN A 220 -26.32 4.13 -12.56
C GLN A 220 -24.85 4.23 -12.11
N ARG A 221 -23.95 4.46 -13.06
CA ARG A 221 -22.51 4.61 -12.84
C ARG A 221 -22.22 5.91 -12.06
N PRO A 222 -21.63 5.87 -10.85
CA PRO A 222 -21.29 7.09 -10.12
C PRO A 222 -20.13 7.86 -10.78
N ASP A 223 -20.19 9.20 -10.84
CA ASP A 223 -19.11 10.04 -11.39
C ASP A 223 -17.76 9.86 -10.67
N SER A 224 -17.82 9.48 -9.39
CA SER A 224 -16.65 9.19 -8.57
C SER A 224 -16.05 7.79 -8.80
N TRP A 225 -16.68 6.95 -9.63
CA TRP A 225 -16.14 5.64 -10.02
C TRP A 225 -15.29 5.78 -11.27
N TRP A 226 -14.05 5.31 -11.20
CA TRP A 226 -13.14 5.24 -12.34
C TRP A 226 -12.84 3.78 -12.67
N THR A 227 -12.49 3.50 -13.93
CA THR A 227 -12.05 2.19 -14.34
C THR A 227 -10.85 2.24 -15.28
N PHE A 228 -10.12 1.15 -15.36
CA PHE A 228 -8.94 0.97 -16.19
C PHE A 228 -9.13 -0.27 -17.06
N ASN A 229 -8.93 -0.14 -18.36
CA ASN A 229 -8.82 -1.26 -19.29
C ASN A 229 -7.47 -1.95 -19.08
N VAL A 230 -7.47 -3.28 -19.11
CA VAL A 230 -6.26 -4.10 -18.94
C VAL A 230 -5.91 -4.75 -20.26
N ARG A 231 -4.66 -4.55 -20.70
CA ARG A 231 -4.05 -5.31 -21.80
C ARG A 231 -2.90 -6.15 -21.26
N PHE A 232 -2.69 -7.34 -21.82
CA PHE A 232 -1.47 -8.10 -21.53
C PHE A 232 -0.24 -7.31 -22.00
N ALA A 233 0.77 -7.16 -21.15
CA ALA A 233 2.04 -6.57 -21.53
C ALA A 233 2.90 -7.66 -22.20
N ARG A 234 2.95 -7.64 -23.54
CA ARG A 234 3.91 -8.48 -24.28
C ARG A 234 5.32 -8.07 -23.83
N GLY A 235 6.18 -9.06 -23.60
CA GLY A 235 7.61 -8.81 -23.45
C GLY A 235 8.18 -8.21 -24.73
N GLU A 236 9.07 -7.22 -24.56
CA GLU A 236 9.99 -6.73 -25.58
C GLU A 236 11.27 -7.58 -25.60
#